data_AF-A0AA47MQH2-F1
#
_entry.id   AF-A0AA47MQH2-F1
#
_cell.length_a   1.000
_cell.length_b   1.000
_cell.length_c   1.000
_cell.angle_alpha   90.00
_cell.angle_beta   90.00
_cell.angle_gamma   90.00
#
_symmetry.space_group_name_H-M   'P 1'
#
loop_
_entity.id
_entity.type
_entity.pdbx_description
1 polymer ?
#
loop_
_entity_poly.entity_id
_entity_poly.type
_entity_poly.pdbx_seq_one_letter_code
_entity_poly.pdbx_strand_id
1 'polypeptide(L)'
;MLRFSNSCVKTQTRKFLWTEITAEEMKKFIGMLMYMSVLDLPRMSDFWRRESIFSVPFPATAMSRDQFMAILANLHMSDPAKSAENDQKKGTDDYDHLHRVRPLMEMIQLNCKAIYHPRQHLAVDERMWGLKFFVLAATNGYTIDFKLYTGKSKTASGKGLSFDVVAGLIDKGNLGFGYIVYTDNFYTSPLLYRHLRQQGFGACRTYRQGRVGVPTIQENALTKKISTRQYPVDQGQGSSVREVDGHKRSHSVLHHPPSLQRGQCSGGRRQVMGHTN
;
A
#
# COMPACT_ATOMS: atom_id res chain seq x y z
N MET A 1 -8.87 -10.71 -14.16
CA MET A 1 -9.28 -11.02 -15.56
C MET A 1 -9.73 -9.71 -16.18
N LEU A 2 -9.02 -9.20 -17.20
CA LEU A 2 -9.42 -7.97 -17.89
C LEU A 2 -10.60 -8.28 -18.83
N ARG A 3 -11.75 -7.63 -18.60
CA ARG A 3 -12.88 -7.67 -19.53
C ARG A 3 -12.78 -6.47 -20.47
N PHE A 4 -12.12 -6.66 -21.60
CA PHE A 4 -12.20 -5.71 -22.71
C PHE A 4 -13.63 -5.74 -23.25
N SER A 5 -14.27 -4.58 -23.36
CA SER A 5 -15.57 -4.52 -24.02
C SER A 5 -15.39 -4.21 -25.49
N ASN A 6 -15.72 -5.17 -26.36
CA ASN A 6 -15.84 -4.93 -27.80
C ASN A 6 -17.04 -4.02 -28.14
N SER A 7 -17.80 -3.54 -27.13
CA SER A 7 -18.94 -2.61 -27.26
C SER A 7 -18.55 -1.13 -27.47
N CYS A 8 -17.35 -0.80 -27.93
CA CYS A 8 -17.00 0.59 -28.24
C CYS A 8 -17.66 1.01 -29.57
N VAL A 9 -18.87 1.57 -29.48
CA VAL A 9 -19.72 1.84 -30.65
C VAL A 9 -19.25 3.05 -31.44
N LYS A 10 -18.52 2.78 -32.53
CA LYS A 10 -18.57 3.49 -33.84
C LYS A 10 -18.62 5.04 -33.85
N THR A 11 -17.96 5.75 -32.94
CA THR A 11 -17.69 7.19 -33.11
C THR A 11 -16.46 7.42 -34.00
N GLN A 12 -16.67 7.43 -35.33
CA GLN A 12 -15.58 7.57 -36.30
C GLN A 12 -15.03 9.00 -36.42
N THR A 13 -13.89 9.27 -35.78
CA THR A 13 -13.06 10.47 -36.01
C THR A 13 -11.60 10.09 -36.32
N ARG A 14 -11.38 9.51 -37.52
CA ARG A 14 -10.08 9.30 -38.20
C ARG A 14 -8.86 9.03 -37.29
N LYS A 15 -8.64 7.75 -36.94
CA LYS A 15 -7.63 6.87 -37.58
C LYS A 15 -7.61 5.49 -36.92
N PHE A 16 -6.92 4.56 -37.58
CA PHE A 16 -6.73 3.15 -37.22
C PHE A 16 -7.97 2.26 -37.44
N LEU A 17 -7.74 1.05 -37.96
CA LEU A 17 -8.74 0.00 -38.09
C LEU A 17 -8.80 -0.79 -36.78
N TRP A 18 -9.95 -0.82 -36.13
CA TRP A 18 -10.15 -1.66 -34.96
C TRP A 18 -10.15 -3.14 -35.35
N THR A 19 -9.46 -3.95 -34.58
CA THR A 19 -9.35 -5.42 -34.71
C THR A 19 -9.57 -6.03 -33.32
N GLU A 20 -10.07 -7.26 -33.25
CA GLU A 20 -10.26 -7.92 -31.95
C GLU A 20 -8.90 -8.27 -31.35
N ILE A 21 -8.61 -7.74 -30.16
CA ILE A 21 -7.28 -7.84 -29.54
C ILE A 21 -7.19 -9.16 -28.76
N THR A 22 -6.22 -9.99 -29.12
CA THR A 22 -5.94 -11.26 -28.41
C THR A 22 -5.24 -11.04 -27.07
N ALA A 23 -5.29 -12.05 -26.21
CA ALA A 23 -4.54 -12.08 -24.95
C ALA A 23 -3.01 -12.08 -25.16
N GLU A 24 -2.52 -12.44 -26.36
CA GLU A 24 -1.10 -12.34 -26.71
C GLU A 24 -0.72 -10.91 -27.11
N GLU A 25 -1.55 -10.22 -27.87
CA GLU A 25 -1.33 -8.82 -28.24
C GLU A 25 -1.39 -7.90 -27.02
N MET A 26 -2.27 -8.17 -26.05
CA MET A 26 -2.23 -7.45 -24.78
C MET A 26 -0.94 -7.71 -23.98
N LYS A 27 -0.34 -8.91 -24.05
CA LYS A 27 0.98 -9.17 -23.46
C LYS A 27 2.08 -8.40 -24.21
N LYS A 28 2.04 -8.37 -25.54
CA LYS A 28 2.96 -7.57 -26.38
C LYS A 28 2.85 -6.08 -26.05
N PHE A 29 1.64 -5.54 -25.91
CA PHE A 29 1.38 -4.16 -25.49
C PHE A 29 1.94 -3.83 -24.09
N ILE A 30 1.71 -4.71 -23.10
CA ILE A 30 2.25 -4.54 -21.74
C ILE A 30 3.79 -4.64 -21.74
N GLY A 31 4.37 -5.58 -22.49
CA GLY A 31 5.82 -5.70 -22.67
C GLY A 31 6.43 -4.47 -23.36
N MET A 32 5.71 -3.86 -24.31
CA MET A 32 6.09 -2.59 -24.92
C MET A 32 6.10 -1.43 -23.91
N LEU A 33 5.09 -1.32 -23.04
CA LEU A 33 5.09 -0.34 -21.96
C LEU A 33 6.26 -0.54 -20.98
N MET A 34 6.61 -1.80 -20.66
CA MET A 34 7.78 -2.12 -19.83
C MET A 34 9.10 -1.72 -20.52
N TYR A 35 9.26 -2.03 -21.81
CA TYR A 35 10.42 -1.60 -22.60
C TYR A 35 10.56 -0.06 -22.61
N MET A 36 9.45 0.66 -22.84
CA MET A 36 9.39 2.12 -22.82
C MET A 36 9.68 2.72 -21.44
N SER A 37 9.44 1.99 -20.34
CA SER A 37 9.80 2.44 -18.97
C SER A 37 11.28 2.24 -18.61
N VAL A 38 12.06 1.60 -19.48
CA VAL A 38 13.51 1.39 -19.33
C VAL A 38 14.30 2.20 -20.36
N LEU A 39 13.74 2.41 -21.54
CA LEU A 39 14.31 3.23 -22.60
C LEU A 39 13.39 4.40 -22.96
N ASP A 40 13.68 5.58 -22.42
CA ASP A 40 13.01 6.83 -22.82
C ASP A 40 13.47 7.28 -24.23
N LEU A 41 12.52 7.69 -25.07
CA LEU A 41 12.77 8.39 -26.34
C LEU A 41 11.93 9.69 -26.39
N PRO A 42 12.38 10.74 -27.10
CA PRO A 42 11.73 12.06 -27.05
C PRO A 42 10.26 12.08 -27.51
N ARG A 43 9.82 11.10 -28.30
CA ARG A 43 8.41 10.94 -28.71
C ARG A 43 8.05 9.45 -28.77
N MET A 44 6.80 9.15 -28.42
CA MET A 44 6.21 7.81 -28.55
C MET A 44 6.29 7.25 -29.99
N SER A 45 6.36 8.10 -31.02
CA SER A 45 6.58 7.70 -32.41
C SER A 45 7.96 7.07 -32.67
N ASP A 46 8.97 7.45 -31.88
CA ASP A 46 10.37 7.26 -32.26
C ASP A 46 10.84 5.83 -32.01
N PHE A 47 10.13 5.08 -31.15
CA PHE A 47 10.26 3.64 -31.00
C PHE A 47 10.03 2.85 -32.30
N TRP A 48 9.31 3.42 -33.28
CA TRP A 48 9.10 2.83 -34.61
C TRP A 48 9.83 3.58 -35.74
N ARG A 49 10.78 4.46 -35.39
CA ARG A 49 11.60 5.18 -36.37
C ARG A 49 12.59 4.24 -37.04
N ARG A 50 12.59 4.22 -38.37
CA ARG A 50 13.59 3.53 -39.22
C ARG A 50 14.70 4.50 -39.65
N GLU A 51 15.75 3.96 -40.26
CA GLU A 51 16.77 4.73 -41.00
C GLU A 51 17.34 5.93 -40.22
N SER A 52 17.74 5.68 -38.96
CA SER A 52 18.29 6.68 -38.06
C SER A 52 19.21 6.02 -37.03
N ILE A 53 20.22 6.75 -36.56
CA ILE A 53 21.10 6.33 -35.45
C ILE A 53 20.34 6.13 -34.13
N PHE A 54 19.10 6.63 -34.02
CA PHE A 54 18.19 6.44 -32.89
C PHE A 54 17.13 5.34 -33.16
N SER A 55 17.28 4.53 -34.21
CA SER A 55 16.38 3.42 -34.51
C SER A 55 16.59 2.27 -33.53
N VAL A 56 15.50 1.68 -33.03
CA VAL A 56 15.51 0.56 -32.09
C VAL A 56 14.83 -0.66 -32.73
N PRO A 57 15.46 -1.85 -32.74
CA PRO A 57 14.96 -2.97 -33.52
C PRO A 57 13.73 -3.65 -32.89
N PHE A 58 13.69 -3.74 -31.55
CA PHE A 58 12.69 -4.55 -30.84
C PHE A 58 11.24 -4.09 -31.05
N PRO A 59 10.87 -2.79 -30.87
CA PRO A 59 9.45 -2.38 -30.90
C PRO A 59 8.70 -2.75 -32.18
N ALA A 60 9.34 -2.56 -33.34
CA ALA A 60 8.74 -2.86 -34.64
C ALA A 60 8.55 -4.37 -34.91
N THR A 61 9.24 -5.24 -34.17
CA THR A 61 9.03 -6.70 -34.23
C THR A 61 7.93 -7.19 -33.27
N ALA A 62 7.71 -6.47 -32.16
CA ALA A 62 6.75 -6.85 -31.14
C ALA A 62 5.30 -6.43 -31.47
N MET A 63 5.10 -5.22 -32.01
CA MET A 63 3.78 -4.66 -32.35
C MET A 63 3.92 -3.51 -33.34
N SER A 64 2.93 -3.27 -34.21
CA SER A 64 2.94 -2.07 -35.07
C SER A 64 2.60 -0.80 -34.26
N ARG A 65 3.18 0.35 -34.64
CA ARG A 65 2.86 1.67 -34.02
C ARG A 65 1.35 1.92 -33.97
N ASP A 66 0.66 1.62 -35.06
CA ASP A 66 -0.74 1.95 -35.24
C ASP A 66 -1.65 1.03 -34.41
N GLN A 67 -1.28 -0.23 -34.25
CA GLN A 67 -1.93 -1.15 -33.30
C GLN A 67 -1.67 -0.72 -31.85
N PHE A 68 -0.43 -0.37 -31.49
CA PHE A 68 -0.09 0.11 -30.15
C PHE A 68 -0.89 1.37 -29.79
N MET A 69 -0.98 2.34 -30.71
CA MET A 69 -1.78 3.55 -30.54
C MET A 69 -3.28 3.26 -30.45
N ALA A 70 -3.80 2.32 -31.24
CA ALA A 70 -5.20 1.91 -31.17
C ALA A 70 -5.54 1.27 -29.81
N ILE A 71 -4.69 0.39 -29.28
CA ILE A 71 -4.85 -0.20 -27.95
C ILE A 71 -4.77 0.89 -26.87
N LEU A 72 -3.73 1.74 -26.92
CA LEU A 72 -3.51 2.82 -25.95
C LEU A 72 -4.70 3.79 -25.86
N ALA A 73 -5.32 4.12 -26.99
CA ALA A 73 -6.45 5.06 -27.05
C ALA A 73 -7.80 4.47 -26.57
N ASN A 74 -7.95 3.15 -26.57
CA ASN A 74 -9.23 2.46 -26.26
C ASN A 74 -9.15 1.55 -25.03
N LEU A 75 -8.09 1.67 -24.22
CA LEU A 75 -7.86 0.83 -23.05
C LEU A 75 -8.77 1.23 -21.87
N HIS A 76 -9.79 0.41 -21.60
CA HIS A 76 -10.71 0.58 -20.48
C HIS A 76 -10.56 -0.53 -19.44
N MET A 77 -10.53 -0.15 -18.15
CA MET A 77 -10.45 -1.08 -17.00
C MET A 77 -11.81 -1.33 -16.33
N SER A 78 -12.85 -0.65 -16.78
CA SER A 78 -14.22 -0.73 -16.28
C SER A 78 -15.22 -1.06 -17.40
N ASP A 79 -16.35 -1.62 -17.00
CA ASP A 79 -17.52 -1.82 -17.87
C ASP A 79 -18.04 -0.46 -18.38
N PRO A 80 -18.15 -0.23 -19.71
CA PRO A 80 -18.63 1.04 -20.26
C PRO A 80 -20.05 1.41 -19.81
N ALA A 81 -20.97 0.44 -19.68
CA ALA A 81 -22.35 0.72 -19.27
C ALA A 81 -22.41 1.24 -17.83
N LYS A 82 -21.73 0.54 -16.91
CA LYS A 82 -21.60 0.98 -15.52
C LYS A 82 -20.82 2.29 -15.38
N SER A 83 -19.92 2.56 -16.32
CA SER A 83 -19.19 3.84 -16.37
C SER A 83 -20.14 4.99 -16.73
N ALA A 84 -21.06 4.78 -17.68
CA ALA A 84 -22.11 5.75 -18.00
C ALA A 84 -23.09 5.95 -16.83
N GLU A 85 -23.49 4.88 -16.11
CA GLU A 85 -24.29 4.97 -14.88
C GLU A 85 -23.61 5.83 -13.80
N ASN A 86 -22.30 5.70 -13.62
CA ASN A 86 -21.53 6.53 -12.70
C ASN A 86 -21.39 7.97 -13.22
N ASP A 87 -21.14 8.16 -14.52
CA ASP A 87 -21.00 9.50 -15.12
C ASP A 87 -22.30 10.32 -15.05
N GLN A 88 -23.48 9.68 -15.03
CA GLN A 88 -24.77 10.34 -14.75
C GLN A 88 -24.85 10.96 -13.35
N LYS A 89 -24.10 10.41 -12.38
CA LYS A 89 -24.07 10.92 -10.99
C LYS A 89 -23.10 12.09 -10.81
N LYS A 90 -22.35 12.48 -11.85
CA LYS A 90 -21.26 13.45 -11.76
C LYS A 90 -21.72 14.82 -11.23
N GLY A 91 -21.19 15.19 -10.06
CA GLY A 91 -21.57 16.40 -9.33
C GLY A 91 -22.46 16.13 -8.10
N THR A 92 -23.01 14.93 -7.95
CA THR A 92 -23.70 14.48 -6.72
C THR A 92 -22.74 13.82 -5.74
N ASP A 93 -23.22 13.58 -4.51
CA ASP A 93 -22.42 12.86 -3.52
C ASP A 93 -22.26 11.35 -3.81
N ASP A 94 -23.04 10.77 -4.72
CA ASP A 94 -22.93 9.36 -5.13
C ASP A 94 -21.95 9.12 -6.29
N TYR A 95 -21.23 10.16 -6.76
CA TYR A 95 -20.23 10.02 -7.80
C TYR A 95 -18.93 9.36 -7.30
N ASP A 96 -18.59 8.20 -7.85
CA ASP A 96 -17.28 7.57 -7.62
C ASP A 96 -16.25 8.07 -8.62
N HIS A 97 -15.33 8.92 -8.14
CA HIS A 97 -14.21 9.44 -8.91
C HIS A 97 -13.23 8.34 -9.39
N LEU A 98 -13.21 7.17 -8.75
CA LEU A 98 -12.29 6.08 -9.07
C LEU A 98 -12.90 4.96 -9.92
N HIS A 99 -14.20 4.99 -10.19
CA HIS A 99 -14.96 3.91 -10.84
C HIS A 99 -14.25 3.30 -12.07
N ARG A 100 -13.69 4.15 -12.93
CA ARG A 100 -13.03 3.73 -14.19
C ARG A 100 -11.70 2.98 -14.01
N VAL A 101 -11.05 3.11 -12.85
CA VAL A 101 -9.76 2.45 -12.51
C VAL A 101 -9.87 1.46 -11.35
N ARG A 102 -10.96 1.54 -10.59
CA ARG A 102 -11.27 0.71 -9.41
C ARG A 102 -11.06 -0.80 -9.66
N PRO A 103 -11.55 -1.43 -10.74
CA PRO A 103 -11.39 -2.87 -10.92
C PRO A 103 -9.93 -3.32 -11.10
N LEU A 104 -9.09 -2.47 -11.70
CA LEU A 104 -7.65 -2.71 -11.77
C LEU A 104 -6.98 -2.51 -10.41
N MET A 105 -7.35 -1.45 -9.70
CA MET A 105 -6.82 -1.13 -8.37
C MET A 105 -7.10 -2.26 -7.37
N GLU A 106 -8.36 -2.70 -7.28
CA GLU A 106 -8.80 -3.77 -6.37
C GLU A 106 -8.16 -5.12 -6.76
N MET A 107 -7.97 -5.41 -8.05
CA MET A 107 -7.23 -6.60 -8.51
C MET A 107 -5.74 -6.55 -8.10
N ILE A 108 -5.08 -5.39 -8.16
CA ILE A 108 -3.69 -5.25 -7.70
C ILE A 108 -3.63 -5.42 -6.18
N GLN A 109 -4.51 -4.77 -5.41
CA GLN A 109 -4.55 -4.89 -3.94
C GLN A 109 -4.78 -6.34 -3.49
N LEU A 110 -5.69 -7.07 -4.14
CA LEU A 110 -5.95 -8.49 -3.87
C LEU A 110 -4.69 -9.34 -4.12
N ASN A 111 -4.03 -9.15 -5.25
CA ASN A 111 -2.81 -9.89 -5.60
C ASN A 111 -1.64 -9.55 -4.65
N CYS A 112 -1.47 -8.27 -4.28
CA CYS A 112 -0.45 -7.85 -3.32
C CYS A 112 -0.60 -8.56 -1.96
N LYS A 113 -1.83 -8.69 -1.45
CA LYS A 113 -2.13 -9.39 -0.19
C LYS A 113 -1.94 -10.91 -0.31
N ALA A 114 -2.30 -11.49 -1.46
CA ALA A 114 -2.27 -12.95 -1.66
C ALA A 114 -0.86 -13.51 -1.96
N ILE A 115 0.01 -12.74 -2.63
CA ILE A 115 1.31 -13.25 -3.14
C ILE A 115 2.39 -13.26 -2.06
N TYR A 116 2.34 -12.37 -1.06
CA TYR A 116 3.43 -12.20 -0.11
C TYR A 116 2.93 -12.00 1.33
N HIS A 117 3.27 -12.96 2.20
CA HIS A 117 3.09 -12.82 3.64
C HIS A 117 4.28 -12.04 4.24
N PRO A 118 4.05 -10.86 4.84
CA PRO A 118 5.14 -10.01 5.30
C PRO A 118 5.79 -10.51 6.60
N ARG A 119 7.02 -10.05 6.87
CA ARG A 119 7.66 -10.20 8.19
C ARG A 119 7.06 -9.20 9.19
N GLN A 120 7.36 -9.39 10.48
CA GLN A 120 6.79 -8.64 11.61
C GLN A 120 6.78 -7.09 11.48
N HIS A 121 7.71 -6.49 10.74
CA HIS A 121 7.87 -5.04 10.65
C HIS A 121 7.23 -4.47 9.37
N LEU A 122 6.26 -3.57 9.56
CA LEU A 122 5.47 -2.94 8.49
C LEU A 122 5.58 -1.41 8.55
N ALA A 123 5.65 -0.74 7.40
CA ALA A 123 5.67 0.72 7.29
C ALA A 123 4.39 1.24 6.62
N VAL A 124 3.82 2.34 7.13
CA VAL A 124 2.76 3.12 6.47
C VAL A 124 3.28 4.51 6.16
N ASP A 125 3.29 4.85 4.86
CA ASP A 125 3.93 6.07 4.34
C ASP A 125 3.19 6.62 3.10
N GLU A 126 3.59 7.80 2.63
CA GLU A 126 3.05 8.44 1.42
C GLU A 126 3.95 8.17 0.19
N ARG A 127 3.34 7.93 -0.97
CA ARG A 127 4.02 7.81 -2.27
C ARG A 127 3.39 8.74 -3.30
N MET A 128 4.23 9.37 -4.11
CA MET A 128 3.84 10.35 -5.14
C MET A 128 4.27 9.84 -6.52
N TRP A 129 3.29 9.48 -7.35
CA TRP A 129 3.49 8.98 -8.72
C TRP A 129 2.53 9.71 -9.67
N GLY A 130 2.63 11.04 -9.72
CA GLY A 130 1.63 11.94 -10.30
C GLY A 130 0.35 12.05 -9.46
N LEU A 131 -0.09 10.93 -8.88
CA LEU A 131 -1.13 10.82 -7.86
C LEU A 131 -0.51 10.56 -6.47
N LYS A 132 -1.25 10.92 -5.42
CA LYS A 132 -0.87 10.65 -4.02
C LYS A 132 -1.47 9.34 -3.53
N PHE A 133 -0.62 8.43 -3.09
CA PHE A 133 -1.00 7.15 -2.49
C PHE A 133 -0.57 7.09 -1.02
N PHE A 134 -1.41 6.51 -0.18
CA PHE A 134 -1.03 5.98 1.13
C PHE A 134 -0.68 4.51 0.96
N VAL A 135 0.46 4.05 1.46
CA VAL A 135 0.99 2.70 1.17
C VAL A 135 1.37 1.98 2.45
N LEU A 136 0.90 0.74 2.60
CA LEU A 136 1.40 -0.23 3.59
C LEU A 136 2.43 -1.13 2.91
N ALA A 137 3.67 -1.11 3.40
CA ALA A 137 4.78 -1.89 2.84
C ALA A 137 5.54 -2.69 3.91
N ALA A 138 6.16 -3.78 3.49
CA ALA A 138 7.10 -4.55 4.30
C ALA A 138 8.52 -3.97 4.23
N THR A 139 9.39 -4.39 5.15
CA THR A 139 10.81 -3.95 5.23
C THR A 139 11.67 -4.26 4.01
N ASN A 140 11.25 -5.18 3.12
CA ASN A 140 11.89 -5.43 1.83
C ASN A 140 11.38 -4.52 0.69
N GLY A 141 10.57 -3.50 0.99
CA GLY A 141 9.98 -2.58 0.01
C GLY A 141 8.73 -3.09 -0.69
N TYR A 142 8.25 -4.30 -0.38
CA TYR A 142 7.05 -4.87 -1.01
C TYR A 142 5.77 -4.18 -0.51
N THR A 143 4.96 -3.67 -1.44
CA THR A 143 3.63 -3.08 -1.16
C THR A 143 2.60 -4.16 -0.88
N ILE A 144 2.03 -4.16 0.33
CA ILE A 144 1.00 -5.11 0.79
C ILE A 144 -0.40 -4.58 0.46
N ASP A 145 -0.64 -3.28 0.72
CA ASP A 145 -1.88 -2.59 0.39
C ASP A 145 -1.62 -1.10 0.16
N PHE A 146 -2.54 -0.42 -0.51
CA PHE A 146 -2.46 1.01 -0.74
C PHE A 146 -3.86 1.65 -0.88
N LYS A 147 -3.94 2.96 -0.71
CA LYS A 147 -5.14 3.76 -0.95
C LYS A 147 -4.80 5.03 -1.71
N LEU A 148 -5.52 5.28 -2.80
CA LEU A 148 -5.43 6.52 -3.57
C LEU A 148 -6.11 7.67 -2.81
N TYR A 149 -5.42 8.79 -2.63
CA TYR A 149 -5.98 9.99 -2.01
C TYR A 149 -6.86 10.77 -3.00
N THR A 150 -8.15 10.84 -2.72
CA THR A 150 -9.18 11.51 -3.54
C THR A 150 -9.62 12.87 -2.99
N GLY A 151 -8.85 13.49 -2.10
CA GLY A 151 -9.26 14.71 -1.39
C GLY A 151 -10.01 14.43 -0.09
N LYS A 152 -11.10 15.15 0.16
CA LYS A 152 -11.95 14.93 1.35
C LYS A 152 -12.71 13.61 1.20
N SER A 153 -12.48 12.65 2.11
CA SER A 153 -13.23 11.39 2.11
C SER A 153 -14.63 11.57 2.72
N LYS A 154 -15.64 11.01 2.05
CA LYS A 154 -17.03 10.97 2.52
C LYS A 154 -17.24 9.96 3.65
N THR A 155 -16.38 8.94 3.75
CA THR A 155 -16.46 7.87 4.76
C THR A 155 -15.45 8.05 5.91
N ALA A 156 -15.22 9.29 6.34
CA ALA A 156 -14.31 9.58 7.46
C ALA A 156 -14.94 9.14 8.79
N SER A 157 -14.21 8.43 9.66
CA SER A 157 -14.80 7.82 10.87
C SER A 157 -14.99 8.82 12.04
N GLY A 158 -14.95 10.13 11.77
CA GLY A 158 -14.86 11.21 12.77
C GLY A 158 -13.49 11.30 13.47
N LYS A 159 -12.62 10.30 13.35
CA LYS A 159 -11.31 10.20 14.04
C LYS A 159 -10.16 10.89 13.28
N GLY A 160 -10.46 11.44 12.11
CA GLY A 160 -9.55 12.18 11.25
C GLY A 160 -8.80 11.30 10.25
N LEU A 161 -8.46 11.90 9.10
CA LEU A 161 -7.81 11.23 7.96
C LEU A 161 -6.61 10.35 8.36
N SER A 162 -5.81 10.80 9.33
CA SER A 162 -4.60 10.08 9.76
C SER A 162 -4.89 8.77 10.52
N PHE A 163 -6.06 8.66 11.15
CA PHE A 163 -6.57 7.43 11.74
C PHE A 163 -7.14 6.52 10.63
N ASP A 164 -8.02 7.09 9.80
CA ASP A 164 -8.80 6.35 8.80
C ASP A 164 -7.93 5.70 7.71
N VAL A 165 -6.81 6.35 7.35
CA VAL A 165 -5.77 5.79 6.47
C VAL A 165 -5.11 4.57 7.10
N VAL A 166 -4.57 4.69 8.31
CA VAL A 166 -3.77 3.63 8.93
C VAL A 166 -4.63 2.45 9.37
N ALA A 167 -5.73 2.72 10.09
CA ALA A 167 -6.68 1.69 10.52
C ALA A 167 -7.38 1.00 9.32
N GLY A 168 -7.50 1.71 8.19
CA GLY A 168 -8.07 1.15 6.96
C GLY A 168 -7.06 0.45 6.03
N LEU A 169 -5.75 0.56 6.28
CA LEU A 169 -4.71 -0.19 5.57
C LEU A 169 -4.30 -1.45 6.35
N ILE A 170 -4.32 -1.39 7.68
CA ILE A 170 -3.98 -2.51 8.56
C ILE A 170 -5.21 -3.38 8.78
N ASP A 171 -5.45 -4.24 7.80
CA ASP A 171 -6.55 -5.20 7.84
C ASP A 171 -6.16 -6.44 8.65
N LYS A 172 -6.75 -6.56 9.84
CA LYS A 172 -6.61 -7.72 10.74
C LYS A 172 -7.12 -9.03 10.13
N GLY A 173 -8.08 -9.00 9.21
CA GLY A 173 -8.58 -10.20 8.52
C GLY A 173 -7.53 -10.79 7.58
N ASN A 174 -6.71 -9.94 6.95
CA ASN A 174 -5.65 -10.36 6.04
C ASN A 174 -4.28 -10.55 6.73
N LEU A 175 -3.96 -9.75 7.76
CA LEU A 175 -2.67 -9.80 8.45
C LEU A 175 -2.67 -10.71 9.70
N GLY A 176 -3.81 -10.83 10.41
CA GLY A 176 -3.84 -11.40 11.75
C GLY A 176 -3.33 -10.42 12.81
N PHE A 177 -2.35 -10.84 13.61
CA PHE A 177 -1.77 -10.08 14.73
C PHE A 177 -0.27 -10.37 14.85
N GLY A 178 0.47 -9.62 15.68
CA GLY A 178 1.90 -9.85 15.92
C GLY A 178 2.84 -8.77 15.34
N TYR A 179 2.33 -7.92 14.45
CA TYR A 179 3.12 -6.96 13.67
C TYR A 179 3.43 -5.67 14.41
N ILE A 180 4.55 -5.04 14.07
CA ILE A 180 5.00 -3.74 14.55
C ILE A 180 4.95 -2.74 13.40
N VAL A 181 4.17 -1.69 13.58
CA VAL A 181 3.86 -0.69 12.55
C VAL A 181 4.66 0.59 12.77
N TYR A 182 5.31 1.07 11.72
CA TYR A 182 6.01 2.35 11.67
C TYR A 182 5.25 3.31 10.75
N THR A 183 5.00 4.54 11.20
CA THR A 183 4.31 5.60 10.40
C THR A 183 5.35 6.54 9.74
N ASP A 184 5.20 7.85 9.46
CA ASP A 184 4.12 8.84 9.52
C ASP A 184 3.94 9.56 10.90
N ASN A 185 4.78 10.53 11.27
CA ASN A 185 4.50 11.60 12.25
C ASN A 185 3.16 12.30 11.97
N PHE A 186 2.74 12.39 10.70
CA PHE A 186 1.40 12.78 10.28
C PHE A 186 0.32 11.81 10.78
N TYR A 187 0.57 10.49 10.79
CA TYR A 187 -0.38 9.49 11.31
C TYR A 187 -0.37 9.35 12.85
N THR A 188 0.75 9.60 13.52
CA THR A 188 0.92 9.37 14.97
C THR A 188 -0.13 10.10 15.82
N SER A 189 -0.97 9.33 16.51
CA SER A 189 -1.89 9.83 17.55
C SER A 189 -2.14 8.77 18.64
N PRO A 190 -2.43 9.18 19.90
CA PRO A 190 -2.75 8.23 20.98
C PRO A 190 -3.97 7.36 20.69
N LEU A 191 -5.00 7.94 20.04
CA LEU A 191 -6.22 7.22 19.66
C LEU A 191 -5.94 6.09 18.67
N LEU A 192 -5.11 6.36 17.65
CA LEU A 192 -4.66 5.33 16.70
C LEU A 192 -3.84 4.25 17.39
N TYR A 193 -2.87 4.62 18.24
CA TYR A 193 -2.00 3.65 18.90
C TYR A 193 -2.78 2.76 19.87
N ARG A 194 -3.78 3.29 20.58
CA ARG A 194 -4.71 2.50 21.40
C ARG A 194 -5.53 1.52 20.56
N HIS A 195 -6.02 1.96 19.39
CA HIS A 195 -6.78 1.10 18.48
C HIS A 195 -5.92 -0.04 17.91
N LEU A 196 -4.70 0.25 17.46
CA LEU A 196 -3.75 -0.76 16.99
C LEU A 196 -3.43 -1.79 18.09
N ARG A 197 -3.23 -1.34 19.34
CA ARG A 197 -3.06 -2.24 20.50
C ARG A 197 -4.25 -3.19 20.68
N GLN A 198 -5.48 -2.65 20.62
CA GLN A 198 -6.71 -3.43 20.74
C GLN A 198 -6.86 -4.47 19.61
N GLN A 199 -6.31 -4.19 18.43
CA GLN A 199 -6.31 -5.14 17.33
C GLN A 199 -5.18 -6.19 17.40
N GLY A 200 -4.16 -6.00 18.24
CA GLY A 200 -3.02 -6.93 18.39
C GLY A 200 -1.79 -6.52 17.58
N PHE A 201 -1.61 -5.22 17.35
CA PHE A 201 -0.48 -4.62 16.64
C PHE A 201 0.34 -3.71 17.58
N GLY A 202 1.67 -3.81 17.49
CA GLY A 202 2.59 -2.80 18.03
C GLY A 202 2.71 -1.59 17.11
N ALA A 203 3.13 -0.45 17.64
CA ALA A 203 3.29 0.79 16.86
C ALA A 203 4.49 1.62 17.36
N CYS A 204 5.27 2.20 16.46
CA CYS A 204 6.50 2.94 16.81
C CYS A 204 6.76 4.13 15.87
N ARG A 205 6.94 5.33 16.44
CA ARG A 205 7.42 6.52 15.72
C ARG A 205 7.96 7.58 16.67
N THR A 206 8.64 8.58 16.12
CA THR A 206 8.66 9.91 16.72
C THR A 206 7.25 10.53 16.80
N TYR A 207 7.07 11.48 17.72
CA TYR A 207 5.87 12.31 17.83
C TYR A 207 6.24 13.79 17.87
N ARG A 208 5.32 14.65 17.42
CA ARG A 208 5.45 16.12 17.60
C ARG A 208 4.91 16.50 18.97
N GLN A 209 5.67 17.30 19.71
CA GLN A 209 5.24 17.92 20.97
C GLN A 209 4.00 18.81 20.70
N GLY A 210 3.05 18.85 21.63
CA GLY A 210 1.77 19.57 21.46
C GLY A 210 0.69 18.83 20.67
N ARG A 211 0.90 17.56 20.28
CA ARG A 211 -0.18 16.68 19.76
C ARG A 211 -1.25 16.46 20.85
N VAL A 212 -2.51 16.66 20.49
CA VAL A 212 -3.67 16.40 21.37
C VAL A 212 -3.63 14.98 21.94
N GLY A 213 -3.80 14.86 23.26
CA GLY A 213 -3.78 13.59 23.99
C GLY A 213 -2.40 13.02 24.30
N VAL A 214 -1.31 13.68 23.90
CA VAL A 214 0.06 13.33 24.34
C VAL A 214 0.38 14.08 25.63
N PRO A 215 0.84 13.43 26.71
CA PRO A 215 1.20 14.12 27.95
C PRO A 215 2.30 15.17 27.75
N THR A 216 2.06 16.40 28.22
CA THR A 216 3.04 17.48 28.23
C THR A 216 4.01 17.32 29.41
N ILE A 217 4.89 16.32 29.33
CA ILE A 217 5.94 16.09 30.31
C ILE A 217 6.91 17.28 30.29
N GLN A 218 6.98 18.05 31.39
CA GLN A 218 7.90 19.19 31.50
C GLN A 218 9.33 18.76 31.86
N GLU A 219 9.52 17.70 32.65
CA GLU A 219 10.85 17.19 33.02
C GLU A 219 11.07 15.75 32.53
N ASN A 220 12.21 15.52 31.88
CA ASN A 220 12.68 14.16 31.63
C ASN A 220 13.21 13.58 32.94
N ALA A 221 12.57 12.55 33.50
CA ALA A 221 13.10 11.75 34.62
C ALA A 221 14.29 10.83 34.22
N LEU A 222 15.15 11.31 33.32
CA LEU A 222 16.39 10.70 32.87
C LEU A 222 17.51 11.72 33.04
N THR A 223 18.12 11.71 34.23
CA THR A 223 19.30 12.53 34.52
C THR A 223 20.48 12.10 33.64
N LYS A 224 21.35 13.06 33.32
CA LYS A 224 22.33 13.02 32.22
C LYS A 224 23.49 12.00 32.34
N LYS A 225 23.38 10.97 33.19
CA LYS A 225 24.43 9.99 33.53
C LYS A 225 23.90 8.55 33.69
N ILE A 226 23.34 7.96 32.63
CA ILE A 226 23.17 6.50 32.55
C ILE A 226 23.62 6.02 31.15
N SER A 227 24.77 5.34 31.07
CA SER A 227 25.33 4.77 29.83
C SER A 227 24.74 3.40 29.46
N THR A 228 23.61 3.03 30.08
CA THR A 228 22.97 1.71 29.98
C THR A 228 21.49 1.91 29.64
N ARG A 229 20.98 1.20 28.63
CA ARG A 229 19.59 1.33 28.16
C ARG A 229 18.60 0.75 29.17
N GLN A 230 18.17 1.55 30.14
CA GLN A 230 17.01 1.23 30.98
C GLN A 230 15.75 1.85 30.38
N TYR A 231 14.77 0.99 30.05
CA TYR A 231 13.45 1.39 29.59
C TYR A 231 12.54 1.61 30.81
N PRO A 232 11.85 2.75 30.94
CA PRO A 232 10.81 2.91 31.94
C PRO A 232 9.64 1.96 31.63
N VAL A 233 9.47 0.92 32.47
CA VAL A 233 8.34 -0.01 32.38
C VAL A 233 7.14 0.62 33.08
N ASP A 234 6.41 1.47 32.35
CA ASP A 234 5.14 2.01 32.83
C ASP A 234 4.05 0.92 32.80
N GLN A 235 3.38 0.72 33.94
CA GLN A 235 2.45 -0.40 34.13
C GLN A 235 1.05 -0.09 33.59
N GLY A 236 0.93 -0.10 32.26
CA GLY A 236 -0.37 -0.31 31.60
C GLY A 236 -0.58 0.47 30.31
N GLN A 237 0.12 1.61 30.13
CA GLN A 237 0.01 2.45 28.93
C GLN A 237 1.36 2.55 28.19
N GLY A 238 1.36 3.06 26.96
CA GLY A 238 2.51 2.93 26.06
C GLY A 238 3.71 3.81 26.47
N SER A 239 4.88 3.20 26.59
CA SER A 239 6.14 3.87 26.95
C SER A 239 6.52 4.97 25.94
N SER A 240 6.75 6.18 26.46
CA SER A 240 7.30 7.31 25.71
C SER A 240 8.73 7.59 26.17
N VAL A 241 9.66 7.76 25.22
CA VAL A 241 11.10 7.92 25.47
C VAL A 241 11.61 9.13 24.68
N ARG A 242 12.35 10.03 25.34
CA ARG A 242 12.85 11.27 24.75
C ARG A 242 14.37 11.31 24.74
N GLU A 243 14.94 10.95 23.61
CA GLU A 243 16.38 10.95 23.35
C GLU A 243 16.80 12.34 22.84
N VAL A 244 17.69 13.00 23.58
CA VAL A 244 18.05 14.42 23.36
C VAL A 244 19.45 14.52 22.76
N ASP A 245 19.57 13.99 21.55
CA ASP A 245 20.61 14.43 20.61
C ASP A 245 20.39 15.89 20.20
N GLY A 246 21.38 16.49 19.52
CA GLY A 246 21.39 17.91 19.14
C GLY A 246 20.18 18.39 18.29
N HIS A 247 19.37 17.47 17.76
CA HIS A 247 18.03 17.75 17.25
C HIS A 247 16.98 17.12 18.18
N LYS A 248 16.27 17.93 18.96
CA LYS A 248 15.26 17.49 19.95
C LYS A 248 14.19 16.59 19.31
N ARG A 249 14.31 15.27 19.45
CA ARG A 249 13.33 14.26 18.99
C ARG A 249 12.71 13.54 20.18
N SER A 250 11.48 13.06 20.05
CA SER A 250 10.77 12.30 21.09
C SER A 250 10.07 11.11 20.43
N HIS A 251 10.18 9.92 21.02
CA HIS A 251 9.74 8.65 20.46
C HIS A 251 8.64 8.04 21.33
N SER A 252 7.59 7.52 20.69
CA SER A 252 6.55 6.70 21.34
C SER A 252 6.69 5.28 20.84
N VAL A 253 6.93 4.35 21.77
CA VAL A 253 7.07 2.91 21.47
C VAL A 253 5.93 2.18 22.18
N LEU A 254 4.94 1.76 21.41
CA LEU A 254 3.91 0.85 21.88
C LEU A 254 4.42 -0.58 21.75
N HIS A 255 4.97 -1.10 22.85
CA HIS A 255 5.37 -2.50 22.93
C HIS A 255 4.17 -3.44 22.70
N HIS A 256 4.48 -4.60 22.14
CA HIS A 256 3.51 -5.66 21.90
C HIS A 256 2.86 -6.10 23.24
N PRO A 257 1.56 -6.43 23.29
CA PRO A 257 1.06 -7.26 24.39
C PRO A 257 1.93 -8.52 24.49
N PRO A 258 2.34 -8.95 25.70
CA PRO A 258 3.08 -10.19 25.87
C PRO A 258 2.35 -11.33 25.18
N SER A 259 3.05 -12.11 24.37
CA SER A 259 2.52 -13.38 23.90
C SER A 259 2.16 -14.22 25.13
N LEU A 260 1.01 -14.90 25.12
CA LEU A 260 0.88 -16.10 25.94
C LEU A 260 2.10 -16.96 25.60
N GLN A 261 2.87 -17.31 26.62
CA GLN A 261 4.05 -18.15 26.43
C GLN A 261 3.58 -19.42 25.73
N ARG A 262 4.29 -19.85 24.67
CA ARG A 262 4.11 -21.21 24.17
C ARG A 262 4.37 -22.13 25.36
N GLY A 263 3.34 -22.88 25.77
CA GLY A 263 3.44 -23.78 26.91
C GLY A 263 4.68 -24.65 26.77
N GLN A 264 5.45 -24.77 27.86
CA GLN A 264 6.68 -25.55 27.84
C GLN A 264 6.32 -26.99 27.44
N CYS A 265 6.80 -27.45 26.29
CA CYS A 265 6.77 -28.86 25.93
C CYS A 265 7.80 -29.60 26.79
N SER A 266 7.46 -29.79 28.07
CA SER A 266 8.23 -30.61 29.00
C SER A 266 8.29 -32.06 28.48
N GLY A 267 9.50 -32.64 28.52
CA GLY A 267 9.78 -33.86 27.78
C GLY A 267 9.14 -35.11 28.38
N GLY A 268 8.04 -35.57 27.78
CA GLY A 268 7.48 -36.90 28.05
C GLY A 268 8.36 -38.02 27.50
N ARG A 269 9.36 -38.47 28.26
CA ARG A 269 10.05 -39.74 27.97
C ARG A 269 9.04 -40.89 28.05
N ARG A 270 8.90 -41.67 26.98
CA ARG A 270 8.23 -42.98 27.06
C ARG A 270 9.06 -43.90 27.94
N GLN A 271 8.63 -44.18 29.17
CA GLN A 271 9.10 -45.36 29.89
C GLN A 271 8.51 -46.60 29.21
N VAL A 272 9.37 -47.55 28.87
CA VAL A 272 8.95 -48.92 28.57
C VAL A 272 8.93 -49.67 29.90
N MET A 273 7.74 -50.00 30.37
CA MET A 273 7.53 -50.91 31.50
C MET A 273 6.82 -52.14 30.95
N GLY A 274 7.57 -53.22 30.74
CA GLY A 274 6.97 -54.53 30.47
C GLY A 274 6.57 -55.17 31.79
N HIS A 275 5.40 -55.80 31.82
CA HIS A 275 5.03 -56.72 32.89
C HIS A 275 4.75 -58.10 32.28
N THR A 276 5.54 -59.07 32.70
CA THR A 276 5.24 -60.50 32.55
C THR A 276 4.27 -60.94 33.63
N ASN A 277 3.18 -61.57 33.22
CA ASN A 277 2.72 -62.89 33.70
C ASN A 277 1.64 -63.40 32.76
#